data_AF-A0A8T7KPU3-F1
#
_entry.id   AF-A0A8T7KPU3-F1
#
_cell.length_a   1.000
_cell.length_b   1.000
_cell.length_c   1.000
_cell.angle_alpha   90.00
_cell.angle_beta   90.00
_cell.angle_gamma   90.00
#
_symmetry.space_group_name_H-M   'P 1'
#
loop_
_entity.id
_entity.type
_entity.pdbx_description
1 polymer ?
#
loop_
_entity_poly.entity_id
_entity_poly.type
_entity_poly.pdbx_seq_one_letter_code
_entity_poly.pdbx_strand_id
1 'polypeptide(L)'
;MVRPRPNPSYRDAVFAPIDADHVLERVAGGNETEVYRSDNGRYAVKLKSLAVAPARSDLQRRSPVTQAADGAAGGGLAAALAEARLMRATAEAFAACLGPRYSIPSHVLLARDNAGRIRVLVLQPYLAHVRPLAHLDYRALSREQRQLVARELRAIIRRARAMYRHSGTMPDLYGRSSASQEERRRNRALARLPQRLWSFLVQRTLLHSHNLLWTGDPQRPIVLVDYDDVRRSPLYRRVYYATRQALFLRDQLAILLKLKI
;
A
#
# COMPACT_ATOMS: atom_id res chain seq x y z
N MET A 1 22.94 43.45 3.58
CA MET A 1 22.79 41.98 3.72
C MET A 1 21.55 41.73 4.57
N VAL A 2 20.40 41.48 3.94
CA VAL A 2 19.11 41.33 4.63
C VAL A 2 18.97 39.87 5.07
N ARG A 3 18.91 39.60 6.38
CA ARG A 3 18.57 38.27 6.89
C ARG A 3 17.11 37.97 6.53
N PRO A 4 16.78 36.81 5.93
CA PRO A 4 15.38 36.42 5.77
C PRO A 4 14.76 36.23 7.16
N ARG A 5 13.60 36.86 7.38
CA ARG A 5 12.80 36.62 8.59
C ARG A 5 12.33 35.15 8.56
N PRO A 6 12.33 34.44 9.70
CA PRO A 6 11.66 33.15 9.78
C PRO A 6 10.18 33.34 9.41
N ASN A 7 9.71 32.58 8.42
CA ASN A 7 8.31 32.60 8.05
C ASN A 7 7.47 32.28 9.30
N PRO A 8 6.49 33.12 9.67
CA PRO A 8 5.59 32.78 10.76
C PRO A 8 4.89 31.48 10.39
N SER A 9 5.07 30.46 11.23
CA SER A 9 4.42 29.17 11.09
C SER A 9 2.91 29.40 10.93
N TYR A 10 2.42 29.21 9.70
CA TYR A 10 0.99 29.26 9.42
C TYR A 10 0.38 28.02 10.08
N ARG A 11 -0.14 28.17 11.31
CA ARG A 11 -0.95 27.15 11.99
C ARG A 11 -2.31 27.08 11.29
N ASP A 12 -2.34 26.46 10.12
CA ASP A 12 -3.58 26.01 9.48
C ASP A 12 -4.09 24.85 10.36
N ALA A 13 -5.10 25.10 11.19
CA ALA A 13 -5.59 24.17 12.21
C ALA A 13 -6.07 22.81 11.67
N VAL A 14 -6.09 22.65 10.35
CA VAL A 14 -6.53 21.46 9.62
C VAL A 14 -5.35 20.62 9.09
N PHE A 15 -4.15 21.18 8.92
CA PHE A 15 -3.03 20.48 8.28
C PHE A 15 -1.77 20.47 9.15
N ALA A 16 -1.22 19.27 9.39
CA ALA A 16 0.15 19.16 9.87
C ALA A 16 1.11 19.50 8.71
N PRO A 17 2.05 20.44 8.86
CA PRO A 17 3.09 20.65 7.85
C PRO A 17 3.95 19.39 7.77
N ILE A 18 4.29 18.94 6.56
CA ILE A 18 5.26 17.87 6.36
C ILE A 18 6.45 18.40 5.60
N ASP A 19 7.57 18.42 6.30
CA ASP A 19 8.89 18.54 5.71
C ASP A 19 9.50 17.15 5.57
N ALA A 20 9.29 16.55 4.40
CA ALA A 20 9.80 15.21 4.10
C ALA A 20 11.34 15.17 4.08
N ASP A 21 12.00 16.32 3.90
CA ASP A 21 13.45 16.41 3.75
C ASP A 21 14.17 16.66 5.10
N HIS A 22 13.45 17.11 6.14
CA HIS A 22 14.07 17.49 7.43
C HIS A 22 13.67 16.63 8.64
N VAL A 23 12.55 15.90 8.61
CA VAL A 23 12.02 15.18 9.80
C VAL A 23 11.71 13.70 9.56
N LEU A 24 11.76 13.25 8.29
CA LEU A 24 11.36 11.91 7.90
C LEU A 24 12.50 11.17 7.20
N GLU A 25 12.87 10.00 7.73
CA GLU A 25 13.89 9.16 7.09
C GLU A 25 13.23 8.23 6.08
N ARG A 26 13.65 8.29 4.81
CA ARG A 26 13.11 7.43 3.77
C ARG A 26 13.56 5.98 3.98
N VAL A 27 12.61 5.07 4.22
CA VAL A 27 12.87 3.64 4.48
C VAL A 27 12.63 2.79 3.23
N ALA A 28 11.61 3.14 2.43
CA ALA A 28 11.27 2.42 1.21
C ALA A 28 10.49 3.32 0.25
N GLY A 29 10.32 2.90 -1.01
CA GLY A 29 9.52 3.65 -1.96
C GLY A 29 9.10 2.84 -3.19
N GLY A 30 7.93 3.18 -3.72
CA GLY A 30 7.32 2.65 -4.94
C GLY A 30 6.73 3.78 -5.80
N ASN A 31 5.96 3.41 -6.83
CA ASN A 31 5.45 4.38 -7.83
C ASN A 31 4.39 5.30 -7.26
N GLU A 32 3.58 4.77 -6.35
CA GLU A 32 2.38 5.40 -5.82
C GLU A 32 2.52 5.67 -4.32
N THR A 33 3.60 5.19 -3.69
CA THR A 33 3.79 5.30 -2.25
C THR A 33 5.25 5.41 -1.89
N GLU A 34 5.61 6.48 -1.22
CA GLU A 34 6.90 6.61 -0.52
C GLU A 34 6.69 6.33 0.96
N VAL A 35 7.64 5.61 1.58
CA VAL A 35 7.54 5.17 2.97
C VAL A 35 8.69 5.75 3.75
N TYR A 36 8.35 6.48 4.79
CA TYR A 36 9.30 7.11 5.69
C TYR A 36 9.12 6.60 7.11
N ARG A 37 10.14 6.79 7.93
CA ARG A 37 10.12 6.60 9.37
C ARG A 37 10.12 7.96 10.05
N SER A 38 9.29 8.13 11.07
CA SER A 38 9.33 9.32 11.93
C SER A 38 10.65 9.40 12.69
N ASP A 39 11.10 10.61 13.00
CA ASP A 39 12.27 10.93 13.83
C ASP A 39 12.41 10.08 15.11
N ASN A 40 11.30 9.90 15.84
CA ASN A 40 11.24 9.12 17.07
C ASN A 40 11.15 7.59 16.83
N GLY A 41 11.19 7.14 15.57
CA GLY A 41 11.14 5.74 15.17
C GLY A 41 9.81 5.04 15.41
N ARG A 42 8.75 5.75 15.81
CA ARG A 42 7.46 5.13 16.21
C ARG A 42 6.50 4.89 15.05
N TYR A 43 6.61 5.65 13.96
CA TYR A 43 5.64 5.62 12.87
C TYR A 43 6.28 5.40 11.51
N ALA A 44 5.64 4.56 10.70
CA ALA A 44 5.81 4.51 9.27
C ALA A 44 4.83 5.50 8.63
N VAL A 45 5.34 6.45 7.86
CA VAL A 45 4.54 7.45 7.12
C VAL A 45 4.56 7.09 5.65
N LYS A 46 3.39 6.82 5.08
CA LYS A 46 3.22 6.49 3.67
C LYS A 46 2.63 7.67 2.93
N LEU A 47 3.41 8.31 2.06
CA LEU A 47 2.93 9.36 1.18
C LEU A 47 2.31 8.73 -0.05
N LYS A 48 1.01 8.90 -0.25
CA LYS A 48 0.36 8.46 -1.49
C LYS A 48 0.50 9.54 -2.56
N SER A 49 1.01 9.16 -3.71
CA SER A 49 0.90 10.02 -4.89
C SER A 49 -0.58 10.17 -5.21
N LEU A 50 -1.13 11.38 -5.07
CA LEU A 50 -2.42 11.72 -5.63
C LEU A 50 -2.31 11.43 -7.13
N ALA A 51 -2.88 10.31 -7.57
CA ALA A 51 -3.12 10.10 -8.97
C ALA A 51 -4.14 11.18 -9.35
N VAL A 52 -3.67 12.27 -9.95
CA VAL A 52 -4.54 13.13 -10.74
C VAL A 52 -5.19 12.16 -11.72
N ALA A 53 -6.47 11.85 -11.50
CA ALA A 53 -7.24 11.15 -12.50
C ALA A 53 -6.99 11.89 -13.81
N PRO A 54 -6.59 11.24 -14.92
CA PRO A 54 -6.53 11.95 -16.18
C PRO A 54 -7.92 12.54 -16.37
N ALA A 55 -7.99 13.88 -16.35
CA ALA A 55 -9.15 14.57 -16.84
C ALA A 55 -9.42 13.92 -18.19
N ARG A 56 -10.65 13.42 -18.37
CA ARG A 56 -11.11 12.95 -19.68
C ARG A 56 -10.80 14.09 -20.64
N SER A 57 -9.74 13.91 -21.44
CA SER A 57 -9.53 14.68 -22.65
C SER A 57 -10.71 14.31 -23.53
N ASP A 58 -11.75 15.14 -23.50
CA ASP A 58 -12.73 15.36 -24.56
C ASP A 58 -13.80 16.32 -24.03
N LEU A 59 -13.45 17.61 -24.08
CA LEU A 59 -14.30 18.78 -24.40
C LEU A 59 -13.61 20.05 -23.90
N GLN A 60 -12.46 20.35 -24.51
CA GLN A 60 -11.92 21.69 -24.55
C GLN A 60 -12.81 22.52 -25.50
N ARG A 61 -13.85 23.14 -24.97
CA ARG A 61 -14.50 24.35 -25.50
C ARG A 61 -15.42 24.92 -24.42
N ARG A 62 -14.91 25.84 -23.61
CA ARG A 62 -15.63 27.04 -23.13
C ARG A 62 -14.68 28.01 -22.39
N SER A 63 -14.58 29.18 -23.02
CA SER A 63 -14.23 30.56 -22.66
C SER A 63 -13.31 30.92 -21.47
N PRO A 64 -12.46 31.97 -21.64
CA PRO A 64 -11.54 32.47 -20.62
C PRO A 64 -12.12 33.67 -19.88
N VAL A 65 -12.86 33.45 -18.79
CA VAL A 65 -13.06 34.48 -17.75
C VAL A 65 -13.11 33.78 -16.41
N THR A 66 -12.36 34.31 -15.43
CA THR A 66 -12.17 33.86 -14.03
C THR A 66 -10.90 33.03 -13.77
N GLN A 67 -9.73 33.65 -13.94
CA GLN A 67 -8.48 33.24 -13.29
C GLN A 67 -8.13 34.23 -12.18
N ALA A 68 -8.69 34.00 -11.00
CA ALA A 68 -8.14 34.46 -9.73
C ALA A 68 -8.72 33.56 -8.63
N ALA A 69 -7.84 32.96 -7.82
CA ALA A 69 -8.13 32.02 -6.73
C ALA A 69 -8.47 30.57 -7.13
N ASP A 70 -7.56 29.89 -7.83
CA ASP A 70 -7.31 28.47 -7.58
C ASP A 70 -5.90 28.10 -8.05
N GLY A 71 -4.97 28.17 -7.11
CA GLY A 71 -3.58 27.79 -7.32
C GLY A 71 -3.43 26.28 -7.49
N ALA A 72 -2.81 25.90 -8.61
CA ALA A 72 -1.86 24.79 -8.75
C ALA A 72 -2.37 23.35 -8.55
N ALA A 73 -2.56 22.64 -9.67
CA ALA A 73 -2.02 21.31 -10.02
C ALA A 73 -1.91 20.17 -8.97
N GLY A 74 -2.63 20.24 -7.86
CA GLY A 74 -2.86 19.16 -6.90
C GLY A 74 -4.37 19.08 -6.67
N GLY A 75 -4.95 17.89 -6.69
CA GLY A 75 -6.40 17.72 -6.51
C GLY A 75 -6.89 18.52 -5.30
N GLY A 76 -7.92 19.34 -5.50
CA GLY A 76 -8.44 20.22 -4.46
C GLY A 76 -8.85 19.47 -3.18
N LEU A 77 -9.02 20.20 -2.08
CA LEU A 77 -9.33 19.64 -0.75
C LEU A 77 -10.44 18.58 -0.78
N ALA A 78 -11.50 18.82 -1.55
CA ALA A 78 -12.61 17.87 -1.69
C ALA A 78 -12.17 16.50 -2.26
N ALA A 79 -11.29 16.49 -3.26
CA ALA A 79 -10.76 15.27 -3.86
C ALA A 79 -9.84 14.53 -2.87
N ALA A 80 -8.96 15.25 -2.17
CA ALA A 80 -8.08 14.67 -1.16
C ALA A 80 -8.89 14.07 0.03
N LEU A 81 -9.96 14.75 0.47
CA LEU A 81 -10.87 14.24 1.49
C LEU A 81 -11.62 12.99 1.04
N ALA A 82 -12.12 12.98 -0.21
CA ALA A 82 -12.80 11.81 -0.77
C ALA A 82 -11.86 10.59 -0.84
N GLU A 83 -10.62 10.80 -1.29
CA GLU A 83 -9.59 9.76 -1.31
C GLU A 83 -9.24 9.28 0.10
N ALA A 84 -9.02 10.20 1.05
CA ALA A 84 -8.70 9.84 2.43
C ALA A 84 -9.81 9.02 3.09
N ARG A 85 -11.08 9.37 2.87
CA ARG A 85 -12.24 8.62 3.36
C ARG A 85 -12.30 7.23 2.74
N LEU A 86 -12.08 7.11 1.44
CA LEU A 86 -12.06 5.82 0.76
C LEU A 86 -10.94 4.93 1.30
N MET A 87 -9.71 5.45 1.42
CA MET A 87 -8.57 4.73 1.96
C MET A 87 -8.81 4.25 3.39
N ARG A 88 -9.38 5.11 4.24
CA ARG A 88 -9.74 4.77 5.61
C ARG A 88 -10.77 3.63 5.63
N ALA A 89 -11.85 3.76 4.87
CA ALA A 89 -12.90 2.74 4.80
C ALA A 89 -12.35 1.39 4.31
N THR A 90 -11.47 1.39 3.31
CA THR A 90 -10.81 0.18 2.82
C THR A 90 -9.90 -0.45 3.88
N ALA A 91 -9.07 0.35 4.56
CA ALA A 91 -8.19 -0.14 5.60
C ALA A 91 -8.98 -0.73 6.79
N GLU A 92 -10.06 -0.07 7.21
CA GLU A 92 -10.97 -0.57 8.25
C GLU A 92 -11.64 -1.88 7.83
N ALA A 93 -12.15 -1.98 6.60
CA ALA A 93 -12.77 -3.21 6.09
C ALA A 93 -11.77 -4.39 6.02
N PHE A 94 -10.54 -4.14 5.54
CA PHE A 94 -9.51 -5.17 5.48
C PHE A 94 -9.01 -5.56 6.88
N ALA A 95 -8.86 -4.60 7.80
CA ALA A 95 -8.49 -4.86 9.18
C ALA A 95 -9.59 -5.66 9.92
N ALA A 96 -10.87 -5.39 9.66
CA ALA A 96 -11.99 -6.15 10.23
C ALA A 96 -12.03 -7.58 9.69
N CYS A 97 -11.83 -7.78 8.38
CA CYS A 97 -11.75 -9.10 7.76
C CYS A 97 -10.61 -9.94 8.35
N LEU A 98 -9.41 -9.38 8.38
CA LEU A 98 -8.22 -10.11 8.81
C LEU A 98 -8.18 -10.26 10.34
N GLY A 99 -8.64 -9.25 11.07
CA GLY A 99 -8.56 -9.17 12.52
C GLY A 99 -7.20 -8.62 13.00
N PRO A 100 -7.14 -8.16 14.27
CA PRO A 100 -6.00 -7.41 14.83
C PRO A 100 -4.68 -8.19 14.90
N ARG A 101 -4.73 -9.52 14.72
CA ARG A 101 -3.54 -10.38 14.66
C ARG A 101 -2.78 -10.28 13.33
N TYR A 102 -3.43 -9.84 12.25
CA TYR A 102 -2.80 -9.77 10.93
C TYR A 102 -2.88 -8.38 10.32
N SER A 103 -3.38 -7.40 11.08
CA SER A 103 -3.51 -6.02 10.67
C SER A 103 -2.75 -5.09 11.61
N ILE A 104 -2.26 -4.02 11.02
CA ILE A 104 -1.65 -2.87 11.69
C ILE A 104 -2.65 -1.70 11.63
N PRO A 105 -2.88 -0.99 12.76
CA PRO A 105 -3.67 0.25 12.77
C PRO A 105 -3.17 1.24 11.72
N SER A 106 -4.10 1.81 10.96
CA SER A 106 -3.78 2.78 9.91
C SER A 106 -4.60 4.03 10.10
N HIS A 107 -3.91 5.16 10.23
CA HIS A 107 -4.52 6.49 10.34
C HIS A 107 -4.29 7.24 9.04
N VAL A 108 -5.36 7.76 8.44
CA VAL A 108 -5.26 8.54 7.21
C VAL A 108 -5.33 10.03 7.57
N LEU A 109 -4.30 10.79 7.18
CA LEU A 109 -4.21 12.23 7.43
C LEU A 109 -4.13 13.00 6.11
N LEU A 110 -4.53 14.27 6.18
CA LEU A 110 -4.24 15.26 5.14
C LEU A 110 -3.14 16.19 5.65
N ALA A 111 -2.17 16.47 4.81
CA ALA A 111 -1.11 17.44 5.07
C ALA A 111 -0.92 18.36 3.87
N ARG A 112 -0.26 19.50 4.10
CA ARG A 112 0.27 20.35 3.02
C ARG A 112 1.78 20.17 2.95
N ASP A 113 2.29 19.97 1.74
CA ASP A 113 3.74 19.98 1.50
C ASP A 113 4.29 21.42 1.42
N ASN A 114 5.62 21.55 1.34
CA ASN A 114 6.30 22.85 1.23
C ASN A 114 5.91 23.67 -0.01
N ALA A 115 5.28 23.05 -1.01
CA ALA A 115 4.72 23.71 -2.18
C ALA A 115 3.22 24.05 -2.03
N GLY A 116 2.65 23.90 -0.82
CA GLY A 116 1.26 24.18 -0.49
C GLY A 116 0.27 23.11 -0.97
N ARG A 117 0.74 22.01 -1.57
CA ARG A 117 -0.12 20.97 -2.16
C ARG A 117 -0.65 20.06 -1.07
N ILE A 118 -1.94 19.76 -1.14
CA ILE A 118 -2.58 18.81 -0.21
C ILE A 118 -2.12 17.38 -0.58
N ARG A 119 -1.72 16.61 0.43
CA ARG A 119 -1.27 15.22 0.32
C ARG A 119 -2.08 14.34 1.27
N VAL A 120 -2.40 13.13 0.81
CA VAL A 120 -2.97 12.08 1.65
C VAL A 120 -1.84 11.20 2.17
N LEU A 121 -1.84 10.98 3.48
CA LEU A 121 -0.83 10.20 4.19
C LEU A 121 -1.50 9.04 4.90
N VAL A 122 -0.76 7.93 5.02
CA VAL A 122 -1.14 6.85 5.93
C VAL A 122 -0.05 6.70 6.99
N LEU A 123 -0.42 6.86 8.25
CA LEU A 123 0.41 6.57 9.40
C LEU A 123 0.09 5.20 9.96
N GLN A 124 1.13 4.41 10.19
CA GLN A 124 1.09 3.10 10.82
C GLN A 124 2.17 3.03 11.90
N PRO A 125 2.00 2.25 12.97
CA PRO A 125 3.11 1.84 13.83
C PRO A 125 4.29 1.34 12.99
N TYR A 126 5.47 1.89 13.24
CA TYR A 126 6.70 1.39 12.64
C TYR A 126 7.07 0.07 13.31
N LEU A 127 7.17 -0.99 12.52
CA LEU A 127 7.60 -2.28 13.01
C LEU A 127 9.10 -2.45 12.73
N ALA A 128 9.92 -2.28 13.76
CA ALA A 128 11.35 -2.50 13.66
C ALA A 128 11.63 -4.00 13.44
N HIS A 129 12.70 -4.31 12.70
CA HIS A 129 13.23 -5.67 12.50
C HIS A 129 12.31 -6.69 11.82
N VAL A 130 11.21 -6.25 11.22
CA VAL A 130 10.33 -7.12 10.41
C VAL A 130 10.94 -7.43 9.05
N ARG A 131 10.55 -8.56 8.47
CA ARG A 131 11.04 -8.99 7.15
C ARG A 131 9.88 -9.33 6.22
N PRO A 132 9.84 -8.83 4.98
CA PRO A 132 8.91 -9.34 3.99
C PRO A 132 9.04 -10.86 3.85
N LEU A 133 7.93 -11.56 3.69
CA LEU A 133 7.96 -13.01 3.46
C LEU A 133 8.82 -13.36 2.23
N ALA A 134 8.82 -12.51 1.22
CA ALA A 134 9.71 -12.59 0.05
C ALA A 134 11.20 -12.68 0.36
N HIS A 135 11.64 -12.15 1.50
CA HIS A 135 13.04 -12.13 1.91
C HIS A 135 13.33 -13.10 3.06
N LEU A 136 12.35 -13.92 3.44
CA LEU A 136 12.51 -14.87 4.54
C LEU A 136 13.21 -16.14 4.02
N ASP A 137 14.34 -16.49 4.63
CA ASP A 137 14.93 -17.80 4.41
C ASP A 137 14.18 -18.87 5.22
N TYR A 138 13.24 -19.54 4.57
CA TYR A 138 12.44 -20.60 5.16
C TYR A 138 13.26 -21.82 5.60
N ARG A 139 14.46 -22.02 5.04
CA ARG A 139 15.34 -23.14 5.45
C ARG A 139 16.00 -22.86 6.79
N ALA A 140 16.32 -21.59 7.06
CA ALA A 140 16.88 -21.14 8.33
C ALA A 140 15.87 -21.14 9.49
N LEU A 141 14.56 -21.19 9.20
CA LEU A 141 13.53 -21.28 10.24
C LEU A 141 13.52 -22.64 10.93
N SER A 142 13.17 -22.67 12.23
CA SER A 142 12.89 -23.92 12.94
C SER A 142 11.62 -24.59 12.39
N ARG A 143 11.43 -25.89 12.69
CA ARG A 143 10.21 -26.62 12.30
C ARG A 143 8.95 -25.95 12.86
N GLU A 144 9.00 -25.51 14.10
CA GLU A 144 7.89 -24.82 14.77
C GLU A 144 7.57 -23.47 14.12
N GLN A 145 8.60 -22.69 13.76
CA GLN A 145 8.41 -21.42 13.04
C GLN A 145 7.79 -21.65 11.66
N ARG A 146 8.22 -22.68 10.93
CA ARG A 146 7.61 -23.07 9.65
C ARG A 146 6.14 -23.46 9.81
N GLN A 147 5.83 -24.25 10.83
CA GLN A 147 4.44 -24.63 11.18
C GLN A 147 3.59 -23.42 11.54
N LEU A 148 4.15 -22.48 12.33
CA LEU A 148 3.52 -21.23 12.69
C LEU A 148 3.19 -20.43 11.43
N VAL A 149 4.18 -20.16 10.56
CA VAL A 149 3.97 -19.45 9.29
C VAL A 149 2.87 -20.09 8.45
N ALA A 150 2.88 -21.42 8.28
CA ALA A 150 1.85 -22.10 7.51
C ALA A 150 0.45 -21.94 8.11
N ARG A 151 0.33 -22.08 9.43
CA ARG A 151 -0.95 -21.91 10.13
C ARG A 151 -1.48 -20.49 9.95
N GLU A 152 -0.64 -19.48 10.16
CA GLU A 152 -1.01 -18.07 10.01
C GLU A 152 -1.40 -17.76 8.56
N LEU A 153 -0.63 -18.22 7.56
CA LEU A 153 -0.96 -18.01 6.15
C LEU A 153 -2.27 -18.68 5.75
N ARG A 154 -2.54 -19.91 6.21
CA ARG A 154 -3.83 -20.58 5.99
C ARG A 154 -4.99 -19.81 6.62
N ALA A 155 -4.79 -19.22 7.81
CA ALA A 155 -5.79 -18.38 8.44
C ALA A 155 -6.08 -17.10 7.64
N ILE A 156 -5.03 -16.41 7.18
CA ILE A 156 -5.14 -15.24 6.30
C ILE A 156 -5.90 -15.59 5.01
N ILE A 157 -5.54 -16.70 4.34
CA ILE A 157 -6.24 -17.17 3.13
C ILE A 157 -7.73 -17.36 3.44
N ARG A 158 -8.09 -18.13 4.48
CA ARG A 158 -9.51 -18.38 4.80
C ARG A 158 -10.30 -17.10 5.02
N ARG A 159 -9.73 -16.12 5.73
CA ARG A 159 -10.36 -14.82 5.99
C ARG A 159 -10.55 -13.99 4.72
N ALA A 160 -9.50 -13.88 3.89
CA ALA A 160 -9.60 -13.19 2.59
C ALA A 160 -10.62 -13.85 1.65
N ARG A 161 -10.73 -15.18 1.67
CA ARG A 161 -11.77 -15.92 0.91
C ARG A 161 -13.17 -15.65 1.44
N ALA A 162 -13.34 -15.57 2.76
CA ALA A 162 -14.63 -15.20 3.34
C ALA A 162 -15.07 -13.79 2.92
N MET A 163 -14.17 -12.80 2.97
CA MET A 163 -14.47 -11.43 2.53
C MET A 163 -14.84 -11.34 1.06
N TYR A 164 -14.13 -12.08 0.20
CA TYR A 164 -14.45 -12.12 -1.24
C TYR A 164 -15.83 -12.71 -1.51
N ARG A 165 -16.20 -13.81 -0.82
CA ARG A 165 -17.53 -14.40 -0.96
C ARG A 165 -18.64 -13.44 -0.53
N HIS A 166 -18.38 -12.58 0.46
CA HIS A 166 -19.35 -11.64 0.99
C HIS A 166 -19.47 -10.34 0.16
N SER A 167 -18.34 -9.76 -0.26
CA SER A 167 -18.29 -8.40 -0.83
C SER A 167 -17.76 -8.33 -2.27
N GLY A 168 -17.23 -9.43 -2.81
CA GLY A 168 -16.51 -9.43 -4.09
C GLY A 168 -15.14 -8.73 -4.03
N THR A 169 -14.66 -8.36 -2.84
CA THR A 169 -13.36 -7.71 -2.62
C THR A 169 -12.48 -8.49 -1.66
N MET A 170 -11.17 -8.26 -1.67
CA MET A 170 -10.23 -8.87 -0.72
C MET A 170 -8.95 -8.01 -0.61
N PRO A 171 -8.19 -8.13 0.50
CA PRO A 171 -6.89 -7.48 0.61
C PRO A 171 -5.87 -8.00 -0.42
N ASP A 172 -4.99 -7.13 -0.93
CA ASP A 172 -3.86 -7.57 -1.78
C ASP A 172 -2.72 -8.13 -0.92
N LEU A 173 -2.71 -9.44 -0.79
CA LEU A 173 -1.78 -10.16 0.08
C LEU A 173 -0.38 -10.36 -0.49
N TYR A 174 -0.10 -10.00 -1.74
CA TYR A 174 1.14 -10.39 -2.41
C TYR A 174 2.13 -9.24 -2.56
N GLY A 175 1.67 -8.03 -2.91
CA GLY A 175 2.55 -6.88 -3.12
C GLY A 175 3.58 -7.03 -4.23
N ARG A 176 4.25 -5.92 -4.59
CA ARG A 176 5.49 -5.92 -5.39
C ARG A 176 6.44 -4.90 -4.82
N SER A 177 7.69 -5.27 -4.64
CA SER A 177 8.77 -4.31 -4.77
C SER A 177 8.93 -3.96 -6.25
N SER A 178 9.28 -2.72 -6.58
CA SER A 178 9.95 -2.46 -7.86
C SER A 178 10.97 -1.38 -7.59
N ALA A 179 12.19 -1.64 -8.04
CA ALA A 179 13.35 -0.85 -7.69
C ALA A 179 13.36 0.50 -8.43
N SER A 180 12.67 0.62 -9.58
CA SER A 180 12.60 1.89 -10.31
C SER A 180 11.32 2.09 -11.13
N GLN A 181 11.06 3.35 -11.51
CA GLN A 181 10.01 3.70 -12.47
C GLN A 181 10.27 3.09 -13.86
N GLU A 182 11.53 2.99 -14.28
CA GLU A 182 11.92 2.40 -15.55
C GLU A 182 11.65 0.91 -15.61
N GLU A 183 12.00 0.17 -14.56
CA GLU A 183 11.73 -1.26 -14.44
C GLU A 183 10.21 -1.53 -14.60
N ARG A 184 9.38 -0.64 -14.05
CA ARG A 184 7.92 -0.71 -14.21
C ARG A 184 7.44 -0.32 -15.60
N ARG A 185 8.02 0.70 -16.26
CA ARG A 185 7.69 1.04 -17.65
C ARG A 185 8.02 -0.13 -18.59
N ARG A 186 9.19 -0.73 -18.44
CA ARG A 186 9.61 -1.94 -19.15
C ARG A 186 8.64 -3.10 -18.88
N ASN A 187 8.24 -3.29 -17.62
CA ASN A 187 7.25 -4.32 -17.26
C ASN A 187 5.82 -3.98 -17.75
N ARG A 188 5.47 -2.72 -18.03
CA ARG A 188 4.16 -2.36 -18.61
C ARG A 188 4.06 -2.63 -20.11
N ALA A 189 5.17 -2.91 -20.80
CA ALA A 189 5.18 -3.24 -22.23
C ALA A 189 4.33 -4.49 -22.53
N LEU A 190 3.51 -4.43 -23.58
CA LEU A 190 2.66 -5.54 -24.02
C LEU A 190 3.49 -6.79 -24.36
N ALA A 191 4.71 -6.63 -24.88
CA ALA A 191 5.61 -7.75 -25.16
C ALA A 191 5.96 -8.58 -23.90
N ARG A 192 5.86 -8.00 -22.70
CA ARG A 192 6.11 -8.70 -21.42
C ARG A 192 4.84 -9.23 -20.75
N LEU A 193 3.68 -9.13 -21.40
CA LEU A 193 2.42 -9.66 -20.84
C LEU A 193 2.52 -11.16 -20.50
N PRO A 194 3.05 -12.04 -21.39
CA PRO A 194 3.16 -13.46 -21.10
C PRO A 194 4.02 -13.73 -19.87
N GLN A 195 5.20 -13.11 -19.80
CA GLN A 195 6.11 -13.23 -18.67
C GLN A 195 5.51 -12.69 -17.37
N ARG A 196 4.70 -11.63 -17.46
CA ARG A 196 3.96 -11.07 -16.31
C ARG A 196 2.85 -11.96 -15.82
N LEU A 197 2.09 -12.55 -16.73
CA LEU A 197 1.06 -13.52 -16.41
C LEU A 197 1.71 -14.76 -15.78
N TRP A 198 2.81 -15.25 -16.35
CA TRP A 198 3.59 -16.35 -15.79
C TRP A 198 4.12 -16.04 -14.38
N SER A 199 4.80 -14.91 -14.20
CA SER A 199 5.30 -14.48 -12.88
C SER A 199 4.16 -14.36 -11.86
N PHE A 200 3.02 -13.80 -12.27
CA PHE A 200 1.83 -13.69 -11.43
C PHE A 200 1.26 -15.06 -11.04
N LEU A 201 1.15 -15.97 -12.01
CA LEU A 201 0.55 -17.29 -11.83
C LEU A 201 1.47 -18.30 -11.14
N VAL A 202 2.79 -18.15 -11.24
CA VAL A 202 3.76 -19.16 -10.76
C VAL A 202 4.69 -18.63 -9.67
N GLN A 203 5.33 -17.49 -9.88
CA GLN A 203 6.39 -17.01 -8.97
C GLN A 203 5.84 -16.28 -7.74
N ARG A 204 4.70 -15.62 -7.87
CA ARG A 204 4.15 -14.72 -6.84
C ARG A 204 3.23 -15.48 -5.91
N THR A 205 3.83 -16.33 -5.07
CA THR A 205 3.15 -17.02 -3.97
C THR A 205 3.06 -16.14 -2.72
N LEU A 206 2.21 -16.49 -1.76
CA LEU A 206 2.15 -15.80 -0.46
C LEU A 206 3.45 -15.92 0.32
N LEU A 207 4.21 -17.01 0.13
CA LEU A 207 5.56 -17.16 0.65
C LEU A 207 6.56 -16.16 0.02
N HIS A 208 6.20 -15.52 -1.10
CA HIS A 208 6.99 -14.47 -1.72
C HIS A 208 6.29 -13.11 -1.63
N SER A 209 5.46 -12.93 -0.60
CA SER A 209 4.73 -11.68 -0.40
C SER A 209 5.65 -10.57 0.10
N HIS A 210 5.45 -9.38 -0.47
CA HIS A 210 6.04 -8.13 0.02
C HIS A 210 5.09 -7.34 0.93
N ASN A 211 3.79 -7.65 0.90
CA ASN A 211 2.79 -6.98 1.72
C ASN A 211 2.58 -7.69 3.06
N LEU A 212 2.98 -8.96 3.16
CA LEU A 212 2.99 -9.72 4.42
C LEU A 212 4.41 -9.71 4.99
N LEU A 213 4.53 -9.27 6.24
CA LEU A 213 5.80 -9.22 6.95
C LEU A 213 5.81 -10.22 8.08
N TRP A 214 6.92 -10.95 8.20
CA TRP A 214 7.28 -11.75 9.38
C TRP A 214 7.80 -10.84 10.48
N THR A 215 7.22 -10.95 11.67
CA THR A 215 7.59 -10.12 12.84
C THR A 215 8.49 -10.84 13.84
N GLY A 216 8.50 -12.18 13.83
CA GLY A 216 9.11 -12.99 14.88
C GLY A 216 8.34 -13.04 16.20
N ASP A 217 7.25 -12.27 16.35
CA ASP A 217 6.40 -12.26 17.53
C ASP A 217 5.35 -13.41 17.46
N PRO A 218 5.33 -14.35 18.43
CA PRO A 218 4.33 -15.42 18.46
C PRO A 218 2.87 -14.94 18.53
N GLN A 219 2.62 -13.77 19.11
CA GLN A 219 1.29 -13.17 19.21
C GLN A 219 0.85 -12.48 17.92
N ARG A 220 1.80 -12.07 17.08
CA ARG A 220 1.51 -11.43 15.79
C ARG A 220 2.53 -11.82 14.71
N PRO A 221 2.62 -13.10 14.32
CA PRO A 221 3.78 -13.58 13.56
C PRO A 221 3.85 -13.01 12.14
N ILE A 222 2.67 -12.76 11.55
CA ILE A 222 2.54 -12.23 10.19
C ILE A 222 1.56 -11.07 10.20
N VAL A 223 1.96 -9.95 9.59
CA VAL A 223 1.14 -8.75 9.47
C VAL A 223 1.02 -8.29 8.03
N LEU A 224 -0.16 -7.84 7.63
CA LEU A 224 -0.38 -7.09 6.40
C LEU A 224 -0.04 -5.62 6.63
N VAL A 225 0.81 -5.06 5.78
CA VAL A 225 1.19 -3.64 5.86
C VAL A 225 0.47 -2.75 4.87
N ASP A 226 -0.02 -3.30 3.76
CA ASP A 226 -0.61 -2.51 2.68
C ASP A 226 -2.10 -2.82 2.50
N TYR A 227 -2.91 -1.76 2.47
CA TYR A 227 -4.38 -1.83 2.46
C TYR A 227 -4.98 -1.21 1.20
N ASP A 228 -4.19 -1.05 0.14
CA ASP A 228 -4.69 -0.46 -1.09
C ASP A 228 -5.69 -1.39 -1.79
N ASP A 229 -6.83 -0.82 -2.19
CA ASP A 229 -7.73 -1.47 -3.14
C ASP A 229 -7.13 -1.39 -4.55
N VAL A 230 -7.51 -2.32 -5.40
CA VAL A 230 -7.12 -2.33 -6.81
C VAL A 230 -7.87 -1.19 -7.53
N ARG A 231 -7.19 -0.06 -7.73
CA ARG A 231 -7.71 1.16 -8.38
C ARG A 231 -7.86 1.01 -9.91
N ARG A 232 -8.69 0.06 -10.36
CA ARG A 232 -9.01 -0.22 -11.78
C ARG A 232 -10.51 -0.38 -11.98
N SER A 233 -10.93 -0.54 -13.24
CA SER A 233 -12.34 -0.72 -13.58
C SER A 233 -12.98 -1.87 -12.79
N PRO A 234 -14.29 -1.83 -12.50
CA PRO A 234 -14.98 -2.88 -11.74
C PRO A 234 -14.81 -4.28 -12.35
N LEU A 235 -14.82 -4.38 -13.68
CA LEU A 235 -14.57 -5.64 -14.39
C LEU A 235 -13.14 -6.15 -14.13
N TYR A 236 -12.14 -5.28 -14.21
CA TYR A 236 -10.76 -5.65 -13.90
C TYR A 236 -10.63 -6.13 -12.46
N ARG A 237 -11.26 -5.43 -11.49
CA ARG A 237 -11.25 -5.82 -10.07
C ARG A 237 -11.84 -7.21 -9.88
N ARG A 238 -13.00 -7.49 -10.49
CA ARG A 238 -13.64 -8.82 -10.44
C ARG A 238 -12.73 -9.91 -10.98
N VAL A 239 -12.19 -9.72 -12.19
CA VAL A 239 -11.27 -10.69 -12.82
C VAL A 239 -10.04 -10.89 -11.93
N TYR A 240 -9.43 -9.79 -11.47
CA TYR A 240 -8.26 -9.83 -10.58
C TYR A 240 -8.53 -10.65 -9.31
N TYR A 241 -9.61 -10.35 -8.60
CA TYR A 241 -9.96 -11.04 -7.36
C TYR A 241 -10.37 -12.50 -7.58
N ALA A 242 -11.06 -12.81 -8.67
CA ALA A 242 -11.35 -14.19 -9.06
C ALA A 242 -10.07 -14.98 -9.36
N THR A 243 -9.10 -14.39 -10.09
CA THR A 243 -7.81 -15.03 -10.30
C THR A 243 -7.07 -15.23 -8.97
N ARG A 244 -7.09 -14.25 -8.06
CA ARG A 244 -6.48 -14.40 -6.72
C ARG A 244 -7.11 -15.52 -5.90
N GLN A 245 -8.44 -15.72 -6.00
CA GLN A 245 -9.10 -16.88 -5.39
C GLN A 245 -8.53 -18.21 -5.89
N ALA A 246 -8.40 -18.36 -7.20
CA ALA A 246 -7.86 -19.58 -7.80
C ALA A 246 -6.41 -19.82 -7.34
N LEU A 247 -5.60 -18.76 -7.26
CA LEU A 247 -4.22 -18.84 -6.82
C LEU A 247 -4.05 -19.27 -5.36
N PHE A 248 -5.06 -19.09 -4.49
CA PHE A 248 -4.96 -19.57 -3.11
C PHE A 248 -4.84 -21.09 -3.00
N LEU A 249 -5.37 -21.87 -3.95
CA LEU A 249 -5.17 -23.32 -3.97
C LEU A 249 -3.70 -23.66 -4.22
N ARG A 250 -3.08 -23.00 -5.21
CA ARG A 250 -1.64 -23.08 -5.47
C ARG A 250 -0.84 -22.67 -4.24
N ASP A 251 -1.23 -21.61 -3.56
CA ASP A 251 -0.53 -21.15 -2.36
C ASP A 251 -0.62 -22.14 -1.20
N GLN A 252 -1.76 -22.81 -1.01
CA GLN A 252 -1.89 -23.89 -0.03
C GLN A 252 -0.94 -25.05 -0.32
N LEU A 253 -0.82 -25.45 -1.59
CA LEU A 253 0.13 -26.48 -2.02
C LEU A 253 1.57 -26.02 -1.82
N ALA A 254 1.91 -24.79 -2.19
CA ALA A 254 3.25 -24.24 -1.99
C ALA A 254 3.63 -24.17 -0.51
N ILE A 255 2.70 -23.81 0.37
CA ILE A 255 2.89 -23.83 1.83
C ILE A 255 3.23 -25.24 2.33
N LEU A 256 2.49 -26.26 1.87
CA LEU A 256 2.74 -27.65 2.23
C LEU A 256 4.14 -28.11 1.76
N LEU A 257 4.43 -27.93 0.47
CA LEU A 257 5.65 -28.45 -0.15
C LEU A 257 6.92 -27.71 0.30
N LYS A 258 6.88 -26.37 0.38
CA LYS A 258 8.09 -25.57 0.66
C LYS A 258 8.44 -25.51 2.14
N LEU A 259 7.45 -25.59 3.03
CA LEU A 259 7.70 -25.54 4.46
C LEU A 259 7.97 -26.94 5.06
N LYS A 260 7.85 -28.01 4.26
CA LYS A 260 8.12 -29.41 4.66
C LYS A 260 7.49 -29.76 6.01
N ILE A 261 6.21 -29.46 6.14
CA ILE A 261 5.44 -29.64 7.38
C ILE A 261 4.84 -31.02 7.44
#